data_AF-A0A352T2N1-F1
#
_entry.id   AF-A0A352T2N1-F1
#
_cell.length_a   1.000
_cell.length_b   1.000
_cell.length_c   1.000
_cell.angle_alpha   90.00
_cell.angle_beta   90.00
_cell.angle_gamma   90.00
#
_symmetry.space_group_name_H-M   'P 1'
#
loop_
_entity.id
_entity.type
_entity.pdbx_description
1 polymer ?
#
loop_
_entity_poly.entity_id
_entity_poly.type
_entity_poly.pdbx_seq_one_letter_code
_entity_poly.pdbx_strand_id
1 'polypeptide(L)'
;PAQMKMFLTRIGFGSKVVVTGDQTQKDLPKDVTSGLDVAMKVLSKVDEIGFVKLTNHDVVRHPLVQKIVKAYEEYEERQNRRSDRAERERKIKQEKKGNRRNDS
;
A
#
# COMPACT_ATOMS: atom_id res chain seq x y z
N PRO A 1 -13.90 -0.39 9.93
CA PRO A 1 -14.78 -1.43 9.32
C PRO A 1 -16.27 -1.05 9.22
N ALA A 2 -16.85 -0.37 10.23
CA ALA A 2 -18.29 -0.13 10.32
C ALA A 2 -18.88 0.63 9.12
N GLN A 3 -18.17 1.62 8.58
CA GLN A 3 -18.70 2.48 7.51
C GLN A 3 -19.00 1.74 6.21
N MET A 4 -18.09 0.88 5.74
CA MET A 4 -18.31 0.13 4.49
C MET A 4 -19.46 -0.86 4.64
N LYS A 5 -19.56 -1.54 5.80
CA LYS A 5 -20.70 -2.40 6.11
C LYS A 5 -22.02 -1.61 6.10
N MET A 6 -22.06 -0.45 6.78
CA MET A 6 -23.25 0.41 6.81
C MET A 6 -23.67 0.89 5.43
N PHE A 7 -22.73 1.13 4.52
CA PHE A 7 -23.01 1.55 3.16
C PHE A 7 -23.53 0.39 2.30
N LEU A 8 -22.79 -0.73 2.26
CA LEU A 8 -23.12 -1.86 1.39
C LEU A 8 -24.45 -2.53 1.73
N THR A 9 -24.89 -2.48 2.99
CA THR A 9 -26.20 -3.02 3.40
C THR A 9 -27.38 -2.12 3.04
N ARG A 10 -27.15 -0.94 2.46
CA ARG A 10 -28.21 -0.02 2.02
C ARG A 10 -28.53 -0.14 0.52
N ILE A 11 -27.88 -1.07 -0.17
CA ILE A 11 -28.11 -1.30 -1.60
C ILE A 11 -29.51 -1.91 -1.78
N GLY A 12 -30.35 -1.23 -2.55
CA GLY A 12 -31.74 -1.63 -2.82
C GLY A 12 -31.91 -2.38 -4.14
N PHE A 13 -33.10 -2.93 -4.36
CA PHE A 13 -33.44 -3.62 -5.61
C PHE A 13 -33.29 -2.70 -6.84
N GLY A 14 -32.83 -3.26 -7.95
CA GLY A 14 -32.63 -2.54 -9.21
C GLY A 14 -31.48 -1.53 -9.20
N SER A 15 -30.75 -1.38 -8.10
CA SER A 15 -29.59 -0.49 -8.02
C SER A 15 -28.29 -1.17 -8.47
N LYS A 16 -27.34 -0.36 -8.91
CA LYS A 16 -25.96 -0.77 -9.18
C LYS A 16 -25.03 0.16 -8.40
N VAL A 17 -24.02 -0.40 -7.77
CA VAL A 17 -23.05 0.36 -6.98
C VAL A 17 -21.65 0.04 -7.47
N VAL A 18 -20.84 1.08 -7.61
CA VAL A 18 -19.40 0.98 -7.89
C VAL A 18 -18.67 1.71 -6.79
N VAL A 19 -17.81 0.98 -6.08
CA VAL A 19 -16.93 1.55 -5.04
C VAL A 19 -15.52 1.64 -5.62
N THR A 20 -14.93 2.83 -5.58
CA THR A 20 -13.56 3.07 -6.03
C THR A 20 -12.68 3.47 -4.86
N GLY A 21 -11.40 3.14 -4.95
CA GLY A 21 -10.41 3.52 -3.94
C GLY A 21 -9.01 3.02 -4.29
N ASP A 22 -8.00 3.65 -3.70
CA ASP A 22 -6.59 3.26 -3.83
C ASP A 22 -6.11 2.65 -2.51
N GLN A 23 -5.74 1.37 -2.54
CA GLN A 23 -5.29 0.64 -1.36
C GLN A 23 -3.96 1.17 -0.81
N THR A 24 -3.17 1.88 -1.61
CA THR A 24 -1.88 2.44 -1.19
C THR A 24 -2.03 3.75 -0.43
N GLN A 25 -3.14 4.46 -0.63
CA GLN A 25 -3.42 5.77 -0.02
C GLN A 25 -4.30 5.62 1.23
N LYS A 26 -3.72 5.05 2.29
CA LYS A 26 -4.39 4.91 3.59
C LYS A 26 -4.08 6.11 4.46
N ASP A 27 -4.95 7.11 4.43
CA ASP A 27 -4.91 8.22 5.38
C ASP A 27 -5.65 7.85 6.67
N LEU A 28 -5.13 6.83 7.35
CA LEU A 28 -5.71 6.28 8.57
C LEU A 28 -4.67 6.27 9.70
N PRO A 29 -5.08 6.43 10.97
CA PRO A 29 -4.20 6.19 12.10
C PRO A 29 -3.57 4.80 12.01
N LYS A 30 -2.33 4.64 12.51
CA LYS A 30 -1.52 3.41 12.33
C LYS A 30 -2.24 2.12 12.71
N ASP A 31 -3.12 2.17 13.71
CA ASP A 31 -3.81 0.99 14.24
C ASP A 31 -5.21 0.78 13.65
N VAL A 32 -5.60 1.59 12.66
CA VAL A 32 -6.92 1.53 12.03
C VAL A 32 -6.83 0.78 10.71
N THR A 33 -7.51 -0.36 10.63
CA THR A 33 -7.61 -1.12 9.37
C THR A 33 -8.54 -0.42 8.38
N SER A 34 -8.11 -0.33 7.12
CA SER A 34 -8.91 0.22 6.03
C SER A 34 -10.23 -0.53 5.84
N GLY A 35 -11.32 0.22 5.70
CA GLY A 35 -12.64 -0.34 5.38
C GLY A 35 -12.68 -1.01 4.01
N LEU A 36 -11.91 -0.51 3.04
CA LEU A 36 -11.79 -1.09 1.71
C LEU A 36 -11.11 -2.46 1.77
N ASP A 37 -9.99 -2.57 2.49
CA ASP A 37 -9.26 -3.84 2.63
C ASP A 37 -10.11 -4.91 3.31
N VAL A 38 -10.84 -4.52 4.36
CA VAL A 38 -11.76 -5.43 5.07
C VAL A 38 -12.89 -5.88 4.14
N ALA A 39 -13.50 -4.96 3.39
CA ALA A 39 -14.58 -5.29 2.47
C ALA A 39 -14.12 -6.22 1.34
N MET A 40 -12.96 -5.96 0.74
CA MET A 40 -12.37 -6.85 -0.27
C MET A 40 -12.15 -8.27 0.27
N LYS A 41 -11.68 -8.40 1.52
CA LYS A 41 -11.47 -9.71 2.15
C LYS A 41 -12.80 -10.42 2.43
N VAL A 42 -13.75 -9.73 3.06
CA VAL A 42 -15.04 -10.31 3.49
C VAL A 42 -15.92 -10.69 2.30
N LEU A 43 -15.91 -9.88 1.24
CA LEU A 43 -16.79 -10.04 0.09
C LEU A 43 -16.16 -10.86 -1.04
N SER A 44 -14.93 -11.36 -0.85
CA SER A 44 -14.17 -12.14 -1.86
C SER A 44 -14.86 -13.41 -2.36
N LYS A 45 -15.88 -13.90 -1.65
CA LYS A 45 -16.64 -15.12 -1.97
C LYS A 45 -18.11 -14.85 -2.33
N VAL A 46 -18.47 -13.59 -2.56
CA VAL A 46 -19.84 -13.21 -2.97
C VAL A 46 -19.85 -13.10 -4.48
N ASP A 47 -20.55 -14.04 -5.15
CA ASP A 47 -20.47 -14.23 -6.60
C ASP A 47 -21.02 -13.03 -7.39
N GLU A 48 -21.93 -12.25 -6.80
CA GLU A 48 -22.52 -11.06 -7.43
C GLU A 48 -21.61 -9.82 -7.37
N ILE A 49 -20.47 -9.89 -6.68
CA ILE A 49 -19.55 -8.77 -6.49
C ILE A 49 -18.28 -8.97 -7.33
N GLY A 50 -18.12 -8.11 -8.34
CA GLY A 50 -16.89 -8.06 -9.14
C GLY A 50 -15.80 -7.19 -8.49
N PHE A 51 -14.55 -7.66 -8.55
CA PHE A 51 -13.37 -6.87 -8.17
C PHE A 51 -12.55 -6.51 -9.40
N VAL A 52 -12.44 -5.21 -9.69
CA VAL A 52 -11.59 -4.68 -10.77
C VAL A 52 -10.37 -4.02 -10.14
N LYS A 53 -9.18 -4.58 -10.41
CA LYS A 53 -7.91 -3.99 -9.99
C LYS A 53 -7.26 -3.32 -11.18
N LEU A 54 -7.18 -1.99 -11.12
CA LEU A 54 -6.45 -1.20 -12.10
C LEU A 54 -5.00 -1.06 -11.66
N THR A 55 -4.10 -1.07 -12.63
CA THR A 55 -2.66 -0.95 -12.47
C THR A 55 -2.16 0.35 -13.11
N ASN A 56 -0.87 0.65 -12.97
CA ASN A 56 -0.26 1.78 -13.67
C ASN A 56 -0.39 1.70 -15.21
N HIS A 57 -0.56 0.49 -15.77
CA HIS A 57 -0.77 0.32 -17.21
C HIS A 57 -2.14 0.81 -17.68
N ASP A 58 -3.12 0.84 -16.78
CA ASP A 58 -4.50 1.27 -17.07
C ASP A 58 -4.67 2.79 -16.94
N VAL A 59 -3.62 3.51 -16.51
CA VAL A 59 -3.67 4.96 -16.29
C VAL A 59 -3.09 5.72 -17.48
N VAL A 60 -3.97 6.39 -18.22
CA VAL A 60 -3.56 7.37 -19.22
C VAL A 60 -3.20 8.67 -18.52
N ARG A 61 -1.91 9.03 -18.54
CA ARG A 61 -1.39 10.29 -18.01
C ARG A 61 -0.80 11.13 -19.13
N HIS A 62 -0.86 12.44 -18.97
CA HIS A 62 -0.17 13.35 -19.87
C HIS A 62 1.35 13.01 -19.92
N PRO A 63 2.02 13.03 -21.09
CA PRO A 63 3.43 12.62 -21.21
C PRO A 63 4.37 13.37 -20.25
N LEU A 64 4.12 14.64 -19.98
CA LEU A 64 4.88 15.41 -18.98
C LEU A 64 4.70 14.85 -17.56
N VAL A 65 3.47 14.50 -17.17
CA VAL A 65 3.18 13.94 -15.84
C VAL A 65 3.87 12.59 -15.67
N GLN A 66 3.91 11.75 -16.71
CA GLN A 66 4.65 10.48 -16.68
C GLN A 66 6.15 10.70 -16.42
N LYS A 67 6.76 11.70 -17.08
CA LYS A 67 8.17 12.05 -16.84
C LYS A 67 8.41 12.53 -15.42
N ILE A 68 7.50 13.34 -14.87
CA ILE A 68 7.59 13.83 -13.49
C ILE A 68 7.50 12.66 -12.51
N VAL A 69 6.49 11.79 -12.63
CA VAL A 69 6.31 10.62 -11.75
C VAL A 69 7.55 9.73 -11.78
N LYS A 70 8.06 9.39 -12.98
CA LYS A 70 9.27 8.57 -13.14
C LYS A 70 10.49 9.19 -12.46
N ALA A 71 10.67 10.52 -12.56
CA ALA A 71 11.78 11.20 -11.92
C ALA A 71 11.72 11.12 -10.38
N TYR A 72 10.52 11.21 -9.79
CA TYR A 72 10.32 11.02 -8.36
C TYR A 72 10.52 9.56 -7.93
N GLU A 73 9.99 8.59 -8.67
CA GLU A 73 10.19 7.16 -8.41
C GLU A 73 11.68 6.80 -8.38
N GLU A 74 12.44 7.24 -9.39
CA GLU A 74 13.89 7.02 -9.43
C GLU A 74 14.63 7.71 -8.27
N TYR A 75 14.15 8.87 -7.82
CA TYR A 75 14.72 9.56 -6.67
C TYR A 75 14.48 8.77 -5.38
N GLU A 76 13.24 8.35 -5.12
CA GLU A 76 12.84 7.58 -3.93
C GLU A 76 13.56 6.23 -3.87
N GLU A 77 13.65 5.50 -4.98
CA GLU A 77 14.40 4.24 -5.04
C GLU A 77 15.87 4.42 -4.64
N ARG A 78 16.52 5.50 -5.11
CA ARG A 78 17.90 5.80 -4.73
C ARG A 78 18.01 6.11 -3.24
N GLN A 79 17.03 6.80 -2.65
CA GLN A 79 17.02 7.07 -1.21
C GLN A 79 16.84 5.79 -0.40
N ASN A 80 15.89 4.92 -0.76
CA ASN A 80 15.67 3.65 -0.08
C ASN A 80 16.91 2.75 -0.13
N ARG A 81 17.55 2.61 -1.29
CA ARG A 81 18.81 1.83 -1.43
C ARG A 81 19.94 2.38 -0.55
N ARG A 82 20.03 3.71 -0.39
CA ARG A 82 21.02 4.35 0.50
C ARG A 82 20.72 4.06 1.96
N SER A 83 19.46 4.17 2.38
CA SER A 83 18.99 3.85 3.73
C SER A 83 19.27 2.39 4.09
N ASP A 84 18.93 1.45 3.20
CA ASP A 84 19.16 0.02 3.39
C ASP A 84 20.65 -0.31 3.54
N ARG A 85 21.50 0.30 2.71
CA ARG A 85 22.95 0.12 2.78
C ARG A 85 23.52 0.65 4.10
N ALA A 86 23.10 1.86 4.50
CA ALA A 86 23.52 2.44 5.77
C ALA A 86 23.08 1.60 6.98
N GLU A 87 21.87 1.02 6.94
CA GLU A 87 21.38 0.13 8.00
C GLU A 87 22.19 -1.16 8.08
N ARG A 88 22.49 -1.79 6.94
CA ARG A 88 23.34 -2.99 6.87
C ARG A 88 24.74 -2.71 7.43
N GLU A 89 25.36 -1.60 7.05
CA GLU A 89 26.68 -1.20 7.55
C GLU A 89 26.69 -0.94 9.07
N ARG A 90 25.59 -0.39 9.62
CA ARG A 90 25.40 -0.21 11.07
C ARG A 90 25.29 -1.55 11.81
N LYS A 91 24.50 -2.50 11.29
CA LYS A 91 24.35 -3.86 11.88
C LYS A 91 25.69 -4.60 11.93
N ILE A 92 26.44 -4.61 10.82
CA ILE A 92 27.77 -5.26 10.75
C ILE A 92 28.76 -4.67 11.77
N LYS A 93 28.74 -3.34 11.99
CA LYS A 93 29.61 -2.69 13.00
C LYS A 93 29.21 -3.04 14.44
N GLN A 94 27.92 -3.21 14.71
CA GLN A 94 27.43 -3.61 16.04
C GLN A 94 27.79 -5.06 16.37
N GLU A 95 27.62 -5.99 15.42
CA GLU A 95 28.01 -7.40 15.59
C GLU A 95 29.51 -7.55 15.86
N LYS A 96 30.36 -6.84 15.11
CA LYS A 96 31.82 -6.85 15.34
C LYS A 96 32.24 -6.26 16.69
N LYS A 97 31.47 -5.32 17.24
CA LYS A 97 31.71 -4.76 18.60
C LYS A 97 31.23 -5.69 19.71
N GLY A 98 30.16 -6.44 19.48
CA GLY A 98 29.66 -7.45 20.42
C GLY A 98 30.62 -8.63 20.58
N ASN A 99 31.14 -9.15 19.46
CA ASN A 99 32.07 -10.29 19.50
C ASN A 99 33.40 -9.98 20.21
N ARG A 100 33.90 -8.74 20.12
CA ARG A 100 35.14 -8.33 20.80
C ARG A 100 35.03 -8.21 22.33
N ARG A 101 33.82 -8.15 22.89
CA ARG A 101 33.61 -8.03 24.35
C ARG A 101 33.49 -9.37 25.05
N ASN A 102 33.22 -10.46 24.31
CA ASN A 102 33.10 -11.81 24.86
C ASN A 102 34.42 -12.60 24.83
N ASP A 103 35.46 -12.07 24.20
CA ASP A 103 36.80 -12.67 24.10
C ASP A 103 37.79 -12.10 25.17
N SER A 104 37.28 -11.50 26.24
CA SER A 104 38.06 -10.93 27.37
C SER A 104 37.51 -11.43 28.69
#